data_AF-A0A936JYP8-F1
#
_entry.id   AF-A0A936JYP8-F1
#
_cell.length_a   1.000
_cell.length_b   1.000
_cell.length_c   1.000
_cell.angle_alpha   90.00
_cell.angle_beta   90.00
_cell.angle_gamma   90.00
#
_symmetry.space_group_name_H-M   'P 1'
#
loop_
_entity.id
_entity.type
_entity.pdbx_description
1 polymer ?
#
loop_
_entity_poly.entity_id
_entity_poly.type
_entity_poly.pdbx_seq_one_letter_code
_entity_poly.pdbx_strand_id
1 'polypeptide(L)'
;MSLIRKIAAFILLSVYLFTATAITELFKLPVLISHYYGHREENKSMNLSSFLIQHYYYEDGTDKDVEEDNKLPFKSPENAGSVTFISLSPPNVQYCITDTNEGIKKIFGMYTPPFLPSQYLNTIWQPPRYGYAVSV
;
A
#
# COMPACT_ATOMS: atom_id res chain seq x y z
N MET A 1 -2.46 -4.82 29.60
CA MET A 1 -3.55 -4.20 28.81
C MET A 1 -4.88 -4.59 29.45
N SER A 2 -5.68 -3.65 29.97
CA SER A 2 -6.88 -3.97 30.76
C SER A 2 -7.95 -4.68 29.92
N LEU A 3 -8.71 -5.60 30.52
CA LEU A 3 -9.77 -6.39 29.86
C LEU A 3 -10.78 -5.50 29.11
N ILE A 4 -11.16 -4.38 29.72
CA ILE A 4 -12.04 -3.35 29.14
C ILE A 4 -11.51 -2.82 27.80
N ARG A 5 -10.20 -2.55 27.68
CA ARG A 5 -9.62 -2.06 26.42
C ARG A 5 -9.69 -3.10 25.31
N LYS A 6 -9.51 -4.39 25.66
CA LYS A 6 -9.61 -5.49 24.69
C LYS A 6 -11.05 -5.61 24.18
N ILE A 7 -12.03 -5.60 25.07
CA ILE A 7 -13.46 -5.68 24.70
C ILE A 7 -13.84 -4.49 23.81
N ALA A 8 -13.47 -3.27 24.20
CA ALA A 8 -13.73 -2.08 23.40
C ALA A 8 -13.10 -2.17 22.00
N ALA A 9 -11.86 -2.66 21.91
CA ALA A 9 -11.19 -2.87 20.62
C ALA A 9 -11.92 -3.91 19.74
N PHE A 10 -12.36 -5.03 20.32
CA PHE A 10 -13.15 -6.02 19.57
C PHE A 10 -14.46 -5.45 19.05
N ILE A 11 -15.20 -4.69 19.87
CA ILE A 11 -16.46 -4.07 19.45
C ILE A 11 -16.22 -3.07 18.31
N LEU A 12 -15.25 -2.18 18.45
CA LEU A 12 -14.92 -1.20 17.42
C LEU A 12 -14.46 -1.87 16.12
N LEU A 13 -13.64 -2.92 16.22
CA LEU A 13 -13.22 -3.71 15.06
C LEU A 13 -14.40 -4.39 14.38
N SER A 14 -15.31 -5.00 15.15
CA SER A 14 -16.52 -5.61 14.60
C SER A 14 -17.36 -4.58 13.85
N VAL A 15 -17.65 -3.42 14.47
CA VAL A 15 -18.40 -2.35 13.81
C VAL A 15 -17.71 -1.93 12.52
N TYR A 16 -16.39 -1.69 12.55
CA TYR A 16 -15.62 -1.35 11.36
C TYR A 16 -15.73 -2.42 10.26
N LEU A 17 -15.59 -3.70 10.60
CA LEU A 17 -15.71 -4.78 9.61
C LEU A 17 -17.11 -4.83 9.00
N PHE A 18 -18.17 -4.63 9.78
CA PHE A 18 -19.53 -4.66 9.26
C PHE A 18 -19.91 -3.42 8.45
N THR A 19 -19.34 -2.23 8.74
CA THR A 19 -19.73 -0.98 8.08
C THR A 19 -18.75 -0.49 7.01
N ALA A 20 -17.46 -0.78 7.18
CA ALA A 20 -16.40 -0.30 6.28
C ALA A 20 -15.96 -1.36 5.26
N THR A 21 -16.48 -2.58 5.33
CA THR A 21 -16.18 -3.64 4.36
C THR A 21 -17.46 -4.20 3.77
N ALA A 22 -17.36 -4.78 2.57
CA ALA A 22 -18.47 -5.41 1.88
C ALA A 22 -18.81 -6.80 2.46
N ILE A 23 -18.64 -7.02 3.77
CA ILE A 23 -18.93 -8.32 4.42
C ILE A 23 -20.41 -8.71 4.28
N THR A 24 -21.29 -7.71 4.13
CA THR A 24 -22.71 -7.90 3.87
C THR A 24 -22.99 -8.61 2.55
N GLU A 25 -22.11 -8.46 1.55
CA GLU A 25 -22.22 -9.18 0.27
C GLU A 25 -22.00 -10.68 0.45
N LEU A 26 -21.27 -11.13 1.48
CA LEU A 26 -21.11 -12.55 1.77
C LEU A 26 -22.43 -13.21 2.21
N PHE A 27 -23.40 -12.45 2.73
CA PHE A 27 -24.73 -12.98 3.03
C PHE A 27 -25.53 -13.32 1.77
N LYS A 28 -25.10 -12.85 0.58
CA LYS A 28 -25.68 -13.23 -0.71
C LYS A 28 -25.09 -14.53 -1.29
N LEU A 29 -24.11 -15.16 -0.64
CA LEU A 29 -23.55 -16.45 -1.08
C LEU A 29 -24.59 -17.56 -1.29
N PRO A 30 -25.65 -17.70 -0.48
CA PRO A 30 -26.70 -18.68 -0.75
C PRO A 30 -27.41 -18.46 -2.10
N VAL A 31 -27.59 -17.20 -2.52
CA VAL A 31 -28.17 -16.84 -3.82
C VAL A 31 -27.24 -17.27 -4.95
N LEU A 32 -25.95 -16.97 -4.84
CA LEU A 32 -24.92 -17.40 -5.79
C LEU A 32 -24.91 -18.93 -5.96
N ILE A 33 -24.96 -19.67 -4.84
CA ILE A 33 -24.97 -21.14 -4.87
C ILE A 33 -26.23 -21.66 -5.55
N SER A 34 -27.40 -21.11 -5.22
CA SER A 34 -28.67 -21.51 -5.83
C SER A 34 -28.66 -21.27 -7.34
N HIS A 35 -28.21 -20.10 -7.78
CA HIS A 35 -28.17 -19.73 -9.18
C HIS A 35 -27.14 -20.57 -9.97
N TYR A 36 -25.99 -20.89 -9.37
CA TYR A 36 -25.02 -21.85 -9.93
C TYR A 36 -25.63 -23.25 -10.15
N TYR A 37 -26.40 -23.76 -9.17
CA TYR A 37 -27.07 -25.04 -9.33
C TYR A 37 -28.11 -25.02 -10.45
N GLY A 38 -28.85 -23.92 -10.63
CA GLY A 38 -29.76 -23.72 -11.77
C GLY A 38 -29.05 -23.88 -13.12
N HIS A 39 -27.97 -23.14 -13.35
CA HIS A 39 -27.18 -23.29 -14.59
C HIS A 39 -26.58 -24.69 -14.77
N ARG A 40 -26.26 -25.38 -13.67
CA ARG A 40 -25.72 -26.74 -13.72
C ARG A 40 -26.79 -27.79 -14.06
N GLU A 41 -28.05 -27.54 -13.73
CA GLU A 41 -29.18 -28.36 -14.16
C GLU A 41 -29.45 -28.20 -15.65
N GLU A 42 -29.37 -26.98 -16.17
CA GLU A 42 -29.53 -26.68 -17.60
C GLU A 42 -28.34 -27.15 -18.43
N ASN A 43 -27.12 -26.94 -17.91
CA ASN A 43 -25.87 -27.33 -18.54
C ASN A 43 -25.00 -28.12 -17.56
N LYS A 44 -25.02 -29.45 -17.70
CA LYS A 44 -24.23 -30.36 -16.86
C LYS A 44 -22.71 -30.19 -16.96
N SER A 45 -22.22 -29.53 -18.02
CA SER A 45 -20.79 -29.22 -18.18
C SER A 45 -20.36 -27.95 -17.47
N MET A 46 -21.31 -27.15 -16.97
CA MET A 46 -21.05 -25.94 -16.21
C MET A 46 -20.31 -26.30 -14.92
N ASN A 47 -19.16 -25.64 -14.72
CA ASN A 47 -18.42 -25.68 -13.47
C ASN A 47 -18.46 -24.30 -12.80
N LEU A 48 -18.07 -24.25 -11.53
CA LEU A 48 -18.14 -23.01 -10.76
C LEU A 48 -17.29 -21.89 -11.38
N SER A 49 -16.10 -22.21 -11.89
CA SER A 49 -15.22 -21.21 -12.50
C SER A 49 -15.81 -20.63 -13.78
N SER A 50 -16.37 -21.45 -14.66
CA SER A 50 -17.02 -20.99 -15.89
C SER A 50 -18.24 -20.13 -15.59
N PHE A 51 -19.03 -20.51 -14.58
CA PHE A 51 -20.16 -19.72 -14.09
C PHE A 51 -19.71 -18.34 -13.56
N LEU A 52 -18.68 -18.30 -12.72
CA LEU A 52 -18.16 -17.03 -12.21
C LEU A 52 -17.57 -16.15 -13.32
N ILE A 53 -16.92 -16.75 -14.32
CA ILE A 53 -16.38 -16.02 -15.46
C ILE A 53 -17.50 -15.43 -16.32
N GLN A 54 -18.54 -16.19 -16.61
CA GLN A 54 -19.71 -15.70 -17.35
C GLN A 54 -20.32 -14.49 -16.62
N HIS A 55 -20.60 -14.66 -15.33
CA HIS A 55 -21.34 -13.65 -14.57
C HIS A 55 -20.51 -12.48 -14.08
N TYR A 56 -19.20 -12.59 -13.89
CA TYR A 56 -18.38 -11.47 -13.37
C TYR A 56 -17.39 -10.89 -14.38
N TYR A 57 -17.17 -11.53 -15.52
CA TYR A 57 -16.19 -11.07 -16.51
C TYR A 57 -16.80 -10.80 -17.89
N TYR A 58 -17.70 -11.66 -18.38
CA TYR A 58 -18.21 -11.55 -19.76
C TYR A 58 -19.60 -10.89 -19.91
N GLU A 59 -20.28 -10.60 -18.80
CA GLU A 59 -21.64 -10.03 -18.70
C GLU A 59 -22.31 -9.65 -20.03
N ASP A 60 -23.07 -10.61 -20.53
CA ASP A 60 -23.87 -10.54 -21.74
C ASP A 60 -25.10 -9.68 -21.43
N GLY A 61 -25.06 -8.38 -21.75
CA GLY A 61 -26.15 -7.42 -21.46
C GLY A 61 -27.49 -7.67 -22.19
N THR A 62 -27.76 -8.90 -22.64
CA THR A 62 -28.95 -9.31 -23.40
C THR A 62 -29.65 -10.53 -22.80
N ASP A 63 -29.19 -10.99 -21.64
CA ASP A 63 -29.59 -12.29 -21.10
C ASP A 63 -30.88 -12.22 -20.25
N LYS A 64 -31.59 -13.34 -20.13
CA LYS A 64 -32.95 -13.38 -19.53
C LYS A 64 -32.97 -13.28 -18.01
N ASP A 65 -31.81 -13.35 -17.39
CA ASP A 65 -31.51 -13.50 -15.97
C ASP A 65 -30.95 -12.24 -15.32
N VAL A 66 -30.95 -11.09 -16.02
CA VAL A 66 -30.48 -9.79 -15.51
C VAL A 66 -31.02 -9.46 -14.11
N GLU A 67 -32.29 -9.74 -13.82
CA GLU A 67 -32.86 -9.49 -12.47
C GLU A 67 -32.29 -10.42 -11.39
N GLU A 68 -31.90 -11.64 -11.74
CA GLU A 68 -31.27 -12.58 -10.83
C GLU A 68 -29.78 -12.31 -10.66
N ASP A 69 -29.08 -11.95 -11.75
CA ASP A 69 -27.67 -11.57 -11.74
C ASP A 69 -27.42 -10.38 -10.84
N ASN A 70 -28.30 -9.37 -10.88
CA ASN A 70 -28.22 -8.21 -10.01
C ASN A 70 -28.34 -8.54 -8.51
N LYS A 71 -28.83 -9.73 -8.15
CA LYS A 71 -28.90 -10.21 -6.75
C LYS A 71 -27.63 -10.93 -6.32
N LEU A 72 -26.69 -11.20 -7.22
CA LEU A 72 -25.44 -11.87 -6.90
C LEU A 72 -24.54 -10.97 -6.03
N PRO A 73 -23.67 -11.57 -5.20
CA PRO A 73 -22.68 -10.84 -4.43
C PRO A 73 -21.84 -9.91 -5.31
N PHE A 74 -21.58 -8.68 -4.86
CA PHE A 74 -20.68 -7.72 -5.52
C PHE A 74 -21.09 -7.24 -6.91
N LYS A 75 -22.35 -7.46 -7.33
CA LYS A 75 -22.90 -6.93 -8.60
C LYS A 75 -23.43 -5.50 -8.49
N SER A 76 -23.99 -5.12 -7.34
CA SER A 76 -24.53 -3.78 -7.12
C SER A 76 -23.47 -2.82 -6.57
N PRO A 77 -23.32 -1.60 -7.14
CA PRO A 77 -22.35 -0.62 -6.68
C PRO A 77 -22.66 -0.05 -5.29
N GLU A 78 -23.90 -0.13 -4.80
CA GLU A 78 -24.29 0.39 -3.48
C GLU A 78 -23.58 -0.25 -2.28
N ASN A 79 -23.10 -1.49 -2.40
CA ASN A 79 -22.52 -2.25 -1.28
C ASN A 79 -21.05 -2.62 -1.47
N ALA A 80 -20.47 -2.33 -2.64
CA ALA A 80 -19.03 -2.38 -2.82
C ALA A 80 -18.44 -1.23 -1.99
N GLY A 81 -18.11 -1.50 -0.72
CA GLY A 81 -17.58 -0.53 0.22
C GLY A 81 -16.63 0.41 -0.51
N SER A 82 -17.05 1.67 -0.67
CA SER A 82 -16.36 2.66 -1.47
C SER A 82 -14.98 2.86 -0.88
N VAL A 83 -13.99 2.10 -1.35
CA VAL A 83 -12.58 2.42 -1.17
C VAL A 83 -12.30 3.56 -2.13
N THR A 84 -12.85 4.74 -1.81
CA THR A 84 -12.37 5.99 -2.39
C THR A 84 -10.94 6.13 -1.94
N PHE A 85 -10.00 5.76 -2.81
CA PHE A 85 -8.63 6.22 -2.71
C PHE A 85 -8.68 7.74 -2.87
N ILE A 86 -8.80 8.46 -1.76
CA ILE A 86 -8.67 9.91 -1.76
C ILE A 86 -7.21 10.18 -2.08
N SER A 87 -6.90 10.36 -3.37
CA SER A 87 -5.61 10.88 -3.79
C SER A 87 -5.56 12.33 -3.34
N LEU A 88 -5.12 12.58 -2.09
CA LEU A 88 -4.74 13.91 -1.67
C LEU A 88 -3.49 14.28 -2.46
N SER A 89 -3.68 15.01 -3.55
CA SER A 89 -2.58 15.76 -4.15
C SER A 89 -2.03 16.68 -3.05
N PRO A 90 -0.73 16.62 -2.72
CA PRO A 90 -0.16 17.54 -1.75
C PRO A 90 -0.43 18.97 -2.23
N PRO A 91 -0.82 19.90 -1.33
CA PRO A 91 -1.03 21.29 -1.73
C PRO A 91 0.25 21.79 -2.42
N ASN A 92 0.09 22.58 -3.48
CA ASN A 92 1.20 23.27 -4.13
C ASN A 92 1.79 24.27 -3.12
N VAL A 93 2.70 23.80 -2.25
CA VAL A 93 3.43 24.64 -1.32
C VAL A 93 4.46 25.38 -2.15
N GLN A 94 4.12 26.59 -2.58
CA GLN A 94 5.08 27.50 -3.17
C GLN A 94 5.99 28.00 -2.03
N TYR A 95 7.15 27.38 -1.91
CA TYR A 95 8.20 27.89 -1.01
C TYR A 95 8.69 29.22 -1.57
N CYS A 96 8.28 30.32 -0.94
CA CYS A 96 8.93 31.58 -1.16
C CYS A 96 10.24 31.54 -0.36
N ILE A 97 11.35 31.22 -1.02
CA ILE A 97 12.67 31.43 -0.44
C ILE A 97 12.83 32.95 -0.40
N THR A 98 12.45 33.57 0.71
CA THR A 98 12.91 34.91 1.03
C THR A 98 14.40 34.79 1.25
N ASP A 99 15.18 35.17 0.25
CA ASP A 99 16.61 35.36 0.38
C ASP A 99 16.82 36.50 1.37
N THR A 100 16.86 36.15 2.66
CA THR A 100 17.37 37.06 3.67
C THR A 100 18.86 37.15 3.43
N ASN A 101 19.25 38.00 2.48
CA ASN A 101 20.58 38.55 2.35
C ASN A 101 20.90 39.45 3.58
N GLU A 102 20.60 38.98 4.79
CA GLU A 102 21.39 39.36 5.93
C GLU A 102 22.69 38.58 5.79
N GLY A 103 23.68 39.23 5.16
CA GLY A 103 25.03 38.72 5.10
C GLY A 103 25.54 38.51 6.52
N ILE A 104 25.30 37.32 7.07
CA ILE A 104 25.95 36.87 8.30
C ILE A 104 27.42 36.77 7.91
N LYS A 105 28.20 37.80 8.28
CA LYS A 105 29.65 37.73 8.26
C LYS A 105 30.04 36.70 9.32
N LYS A 106 30.01 35.42 8.96
CA LYS A 106 30.55 34.34 9.79
C LYS A 106 32.06 34.56 9.85
N ILE A 107 32.51 35.19 10.93
CA ILE A 107 33.92 35.22 11.27
C ILE A 107 34.24 33.82 11.79
N PHE A 108 34.79 32.98 10.92
CA PHE A 108 35.42 31.75 11.35
C PHE A 108 36.72 32.14 12.05
N GLY A 109 36.76 32.02 13.37
CA GLY A 109 38.04 32.03 14.08
C GLY A 109 38.85 30.84 13.57
N MET A 110 39.93 31.09 12.84
CA MET A 110 40.86 30.02 12.50
C MET A 110 41.50 29.53 13.80
N TYR A 111 41.17 28.30 14.19
CA TYR A 111 41.93 27.63 15.24
C TYR A 111 43.33 27.39 14.70
N THR A 112 44.32 28.09 15.26
CA THR A 112 45.73 27.82 14.98
C THR A 112 46.13 26.70 15.94
N PRO A 113 46.28 25.45 15.48
CA PRO A 113 46.75 24.40 16.37
C PRO A 113 48.15 24.79 16.87
N PRO A 114 48.48 24.55 18.14
CA PRO A 114 49.86 24.67 18.58
C PRO A 114 50.72 23.77 17.68
N PHE A 115 51.90 24.27 17.29
CA PHE A 115 52.85 23.53 16.48
C PHE A 115 53.10 22.15 17.11
N LEU A 116 52.52 21.12 16.51
CA LEU A 116 52.81 19.73 16.83
C LEU A 116 54.03 19.38 15.96
N PRO A 117 55.23 19.22 16.54
CA PRO A 117 56.34 18.67 15.80
C PRO A 117 55.86 17.32 15.28
N SER A 118 56.07 16.99 14.02
CA SER A 118 55.71 15.70 13.43
C SER A 118 56.08 14.54 14.35
N GLN A 119 55.11 13.90 15.01
CA GLN A 119 55.37 12.71 15.82
C GLN A 119 54.55 11.57 15.24
N TYR A 120 55.26 10.72 14.50
CA TYR A 120 54.86 9.35 14.14
C TYR A 120 53.81 9.19 13.03
N LEU A 121 54.25 9.39 11.77
CA LEU A 121 53.50 9.04 10.55
C LEU A 121 53.36 7.52 10.30
N ASN A 122 53.81 6.70 11.25
CA ASN A 122 53.87 5.24 11.14
C ASN A 122 52.64 4.55 11.73
N THR A 123 51.77 5.30 12.42
CA THR A 123 50.52 4.81 13.02
C THR A 123 49.27 5.13 12.19
N ILE A 124 49.41 5.95 11.13
CA ILE A 124 48.35 6.11 10.14
C ILE A 124 48.44 4.91 9.19
N TRP A 125 47.34 4.20 9.03
CA TRP A 125 47.21 3.05 8.14
C TRP A 125 47.66 3.46 6.73
N GLN A 126 48.85 3.02 6.30
CA GLN A 126 49.33 3.25 4.94
C GLN A 126 49.00 2.02 4.09
N PRO A 127 48.43 2.19 2.88
CA PRO A 127 48.23 1.06 1.98
C PRO A 127 49.58 0.43 1.58
N PRO A 128 49.60 -0.87 1.20
CA PRO A 128 50.82 -1.57 0.82
C PRO A 128 51.55 -0.88 -0.34
N ARG A 129 52.85 -0.61 -0.18
CA ARG A 129 53.68 -0.08 -1.27
C ARG A 129 54.15 -1.23 -2.14
N TYR A 130 53.76 -1.24 -3.40
CA TYR A 130 54.31 -2.18 -4.38
C TYR A 130 55.79 -1.85 -4.62
N GLY A 131 56.67 -2.82 -4.33
CA GLY A 131 58.10 -2.68 -4.53
C GLY A 131 58.44 -2.64 -6.02
N TYR A 132 58.93 -1.50 -6.50
CA TYR A 132 59.70 -1.47 -7.74
C TYR A 132 61.13 -1.89 -7.42
N ALA A 133 61.45 -3.14 -7.75
CA ALA A 133 62.82 -3.52 -7.99
C ALA A 133 63.29 -2.83 -9.28
N VAL A 134 64.19 -1.85 -9.18
CA VAL A 134 65.08 -1.48 -10.28
C VAL A 134 66.47 -1.19 -9.72
N SER A 135 67.36 -2.11 -10.09
CA SER A 135 68.82 -2.03 -10.25
C SER A 135 69.44 -0.63 -10.36
N VAL A 136 70.46 -0.38 -9.53
CA VAL A 136 71.84 -0.04 -9.95
C VAL A 136 72.80 -0.73 -8.97
#